data_AF-A0A5E7R3S2-F1
#
_entry.id   AF-A0A5E7R3S2-F1
#
_cell.length_a   1.000
_cell.length_b   1.000
_cell.length_c   1.000
_cell.angle_alpha   90.00
_cell.angle_beta   90.00
_cell.angle_gamma   90.00
#
_symmetry.space_group_name_H-M   'P 1'
#
loop_
_entity.id
_entity.type
_entity.pdbx_description
1 polymer ?
#
loop_
_entity_poly.entity_id
_entity_poly.type
_entity_poly.pdbx_seq_one_letter_code
_entity_poly.pdbx_strand_id
1 'polypeptide(L)'
;MKTPTWLVVVCMTASLPIQAQSFKPIELKDQELATLRGRFVMPGRIISFGIAMTSTWENAKGEVIGATSSMQIQQSTIKPQFYVSMIDNDKGSRSSRSQGAATGTGTVTGGSGLNTTEGVTQVVRAAGDNNTAYNNVDINVSKANQAPAIRQEGQALTSGSTLSGANGAGSMSISSTGTGVQLNIVANNNQGNTVQRLAQGGLMQNTTLLGSSNQVRNLTSFNVVLRDNVTAPGSYSGNLDQLKGLRNNGF
;
A
#
# COMPACT_ATOMS: atom_id res chain seq x y z
N MET A 1 -58.28 6.21 39.84
CA MET A 1 -57.05 5.48 39.48
C MET A 1 -55.93 6.50 39.33
N LYS A 2 -54.93 6.50 40.22
CA LYS A 2 -53.78 7.42 40.15
C LYS A 2 -52.54 6.55 39.88
N THR A 3 -52.03 6.57 38.65
CA THR A 3 -50.75 5.96 38.30
C THR A 3 -49.64 6.75 38.98
N PRO A 4 -48.76 6.11 39.76
CA PRO A 4 -47.70 6.82 40.47
C PRO A 4 -46.60 7.19 39.46
N THR A 5 -46.68 8.42 38.96
CA THR A 5 -45.69 9.07 38.07
C THR A 5 -44.25 9.01 38.62
N TRP A 6 -44.10 8.74 39.90
CA TRP A 6 -42.80 8.63 40.55
C TRP A 6 -42.00 7.37 40.13
N LEU A 7 -42.68 6.28 39.76
CA LEU A 7 -42.00 5.05 39.35
C LEU A 7 -41.26 5.22 38.00
N VAL A 8 -41.84 6.01 37.10
CA VAL A 8 -41.27 6.30 35.77
C VAL A 8 -40.00 7.16 35.89
N VAL A 9 -39.98 8.11 36.82
CA VAL A 9 -38.83 8.98 37.06
C VAL A 9 -37.65 8.17 37.63
N VAL A 10 -37.91 7.26 38.58
CA VAL A 10 -36.86 6.41 39.17
C VAL A 10 -36.26 5.44 38.13
N CYS A 11 -37.09 4.85 37.26
CA CYS A 11 -36.61 3.99 36.18
C CYS A 11 -35.81 4.75 35.11
N MET A 12 -36.11 6.02 34.83
CA MET A 12 -35.30 6.86 33.92
C MET A 12 -33.95 7.27 34.52
N THR A 13 -33.88 7.52 35.83
CA THR A 13 -32.60 7.86 36.47
C THR A 13 -31.66 6.66 36.61
N ALA A 14 -32.19 5.44 36.71
CA ALA A 14 -31.40 4.22 36.78
C ALA A 14 -30.89 3.72 35.42
N SER A 15 -31.46 4.18 34.31
CA SER A 15 -31.09 3.75 32.95
C SER A 15 -30.12 4.70 32.24
N LEU A 16 -29.77 5.84 32.84
CA LEU A 16 -28.72 6.71 32.33
C LEU A 16 -27.35 6.12 32.73
N PRO A 17 -26.49 5.73 31.78
CA PRO A 17 -25.15 5.28 32.11
C PRO A 17 -24.34 6.48 32.64
N ILE A 18 -24.21 6.58 33.98
CA ILE A 18 -23.42 7.64 34.67
C ILE A 18 -21.90 7.37 34.57
N GLN A 19 -21.49 6.41 33.73
CA GLN A 19 -20.10 6.00 33.54
C GLN A 19 -19.73 6.13 32.07
N ALA A 20 -19.75 7.36 31.55
CA ALA A 20 -18.90 7.69 30.41
C ALA A 20 -17.46 7.83 30.95
N GLN A 21 -16.85 6.72 31.33
CA GLN A 21 -15.42 6.68 31.58
C GLN A 21 -14.76 7.01 30.25
N SER A 22 -14.15 8.20 30.19
CA SER A 22 -13.30 8.56 29.06
C SER A 22 -12.33 7.41 28.86
N PHE A 23 -12.39 6.75 27.70
CA PHE A 23 -11.43 5.71 27.35
C PHE A 23 -10.05 6.31 27.50
N LYS A 24 -9.33 5.91 28.55
CA LYS A 24 -7.93 6.27 28.69
C LYS A 24 -7.18 5.35 27.73
N PRO A 25 -6.52 5.87 26.69
CA PRO A 25 -5.65 5.05 25.87
C PRO A 25 -4.61 4.42 26.79
N ILE A 26 -4.57 3.10 26.85
CA ILE A 26 -3.51 2.37 27.55
C ILE A 26 -2.47 2.03 26.48
N GLU A 27 -1.25 2.48 26.70
CA GLU A 27 -0.12 2.12 25.84
C GLU A 27 0.18 0.62 26.05
N LEU A 28 0.01 -0.18 24.98
CA LEU A 28 0.43 -1.57 25.00
C LEU A 28 1.94 -1.65 24.79
N LYS A 29 2.60 -2.55 25.53
CA LYS A 29 4.02 -2.85 25.32
C LYS A 29 4.23 -3.53 23.96
N ASP A 30 5.38 -3.32 23.35
CA ASP A 30 5.74 -3.91 22.05
C ASP A 30 5.62 -5.43 22.02
N GLN A 31 5.92 -6.12 23.13
CA GLN A 31 5.73 -7.57 23.24
C GLN A 31 4.25 -7.96 23.16
N GLU A 32 3.35 -7.17 23.73
CA GLU A 32 1.91 -7.41 23.65
C GLU A 32 1.39 -7.10 22.24
N LEU A 33 1.83 -5.99 21.64
CA LEU A 33 1.55 -5.66 20.22
C LEU A 33 2.10 -6.74 19.26
N ALA A 34 3.25 -7.33 19.56
CA ALA A 34 3.83 -8.42 18.79
C ALA A 34 2.96 -9.68 18.84
N THR A 35 2.35 -9.99 19.99
CA THR A 35 1.39 -11.10 20.10
C THR A 35 0.02 -10.82 19.45
N LEU A 36 -0.29 -9.55 19.14
CA LEU A 36 -1.48 -9.17 18.37
C LEU A 36 -1.27 -9.28 16.85
N ARG A 37 -0.03 -9.20 16.36
CA ARG A 37 0.29 -9.46 14.94
C ARG A 37 0.07 -10.95 14.62
N GLY A 38 -0.75 -11.23 13.59
CA GLY A 38 -1.02 -12.59 13.11
C GLY A 38 -2.23 -13.30 13.74
N ARG A 39 -2.88 -12.74 14.78
CA ARG A 39 -4.11 -13.33 15.38
C ARG A 39 -5.35 -13.27 14.48
N PHE A 40 -5.34 -12.45 13.43
CA PHE A 40 -6.54 -12.16 12.62
C PHE A 40 -6.69 -13.03 11.38
N VAL A 41 -5.73 -13.93 11.11
CA VAL A 41 -5.82 -14.87 9.99
C VAL A 41 -5.66 -16.28 10.52
N MET A 42 -6.78 -16.99 10.67
CA MET A 42 -6.72 -18.43 10.97
C MET A 42 -5.99 -19.16 9.84
N PRO A 43 -5.12 -20.15 10.13
CA PRO A 43 -4.49 -21.00 9.12
C PRO A 43 -5.53 -21.55 8.13
N GLY A 44 -5.19 -21.54 6.83
CA GLY A 44 -6.07 -22.04 5.77
C GLY A 44 -7.23 -21.12 5.36
N ARG A 45 -7.32 -19.90 5.91
CA ARG A 45 -8.34 -18.92 5.47
C ARG A 45 -7.89 -18.04 4.31
N ILE A 46 -6.62 -17.71 4.13
CA ILE A 46 -6.23 -16.97 2.90
C ILE A 46 -6.23 -17.95 1.73
N ILE A 47 -7.06 -17.67 0.73
CA ILE A 47 -7.17 -18.49 -0.49
C ILE A 47 -6.54 -17.80 -1.70
N SER A 48 -6.37 -16.48 -1.62
CA SER A 48 -5.58 -15.72 -2.58
C SER A 48 -4.92 -14.52 -1.92
N PHE A 49 -3.68 -14.25 -2.34
CA PHE A 49 -2.95 -13.04 -2.02
C PHE A 49 -2.41 -12.44 -3.32
N GLY A 50 -2.77 -11.19 -3.59
CA GLY A 50 -2.35 -10.44 -4.76
C GLY A 50 -1.60 -9.18 -4.36
N ILE A 51 -0.59 -8.81 -5.14
CA ILE A 51 0.11 -7.54 -5.06
C ILE A 51 0.01 -6.88 -6.43
N ALA A 52 -0.31 -5.60 -6.47
CA ALA A 52 -0.15 -4.76 -7.64
C ALA A 52 0.59 -3.48 -7.25
N MET A 53 1.64 -3.15 -7.97
CA MET A 53 2.46 -1.96 -7.75
C MET A 53 2.55 -1.19 -9.07
N THR A 54 2.13 0.06 -9.07
CA THR A 54 2.17 0.93 -10.26
C THR A 54 2.95 2.18 -9.93
N SER A 55 3.98 2.46 -10.72
CA SER A 55 4.74 3.72 -10.65
C SER A 55 4.66 4.42 -12.00
N THR A 56 4.31 5.70 -12.01
CA THR A 56 4.24 6.52 -13.22
C THR A 56 4.83 7.90 -12.98
N TRP A 57 5.47 8.46 -14.01
CA TRP A 57 5.92 9.83 -14.09
C TRP A 57 5.36 10.48 -15.35
N GLU A 58 4.69 11.60 -15.21
CA GLU A 58 4.30 12.50 -16.30
C GLU A 58 5.11 13.79 -16.20
N ASN A 59 5.75 14.19 -17.29
CA ASN A 59 6.52 15.43 -17.34
C ASN A 59 5.65 16.64 -17.73
N ALA A 60 6.25 17.83 -17.75
CA ALA A 60 5.56 19.07 -18.12
C ALA A 60 4.99 19.09 -19.55
N LYS A 61 5.44 18.19 -20.44
CA LYS A 61 4.91 18.04 -21.81
C LYS A 61 3.72 17.06 -21.89
N GLY A 62 3.41 16.38 -20.79
CA GLY A 62 2.38 15.35 -20.72
C GLY A 62 2.81 14.00 -21.30
N GLU A 63 4.12 13.78 -21.47
CA GLU A 63 4.71 12.48 -21.79
C GLU A 63 4.73 11.64 -20.51
N VAL A 64 4.30 10.38 -20.59
CA VAL A 64 4.17 9.49 -19.44
C VAL A 64 5.07 8.27 -19.59
N ILE A 65 5.87 7.97 -18.56
CA ILE A 65 6.59 6.70 -18.41
C ILE A 65 6.19 6.02 -17.12
N GLY A 66 6.04 4.70 -17.15
CA GLY A 66 5.51 3.96 -16.01
C GLY A 66 5.54 2.46 -16.21
N ALA A 67 5.20 1.73 -15.16
CA ALA A 67 4.93 0.30 -15.24
C ALA A 67 4.02 -0.13 -14.10
N THR A 68 3.30 -1.21 -14.35
CA THR A 68 2.59 -1.97 -13.32
C THR A 68 3.26 -3.33 -13.17
N SER A 69 3.67 -3.66 -11.94
CA SER A 69 4.14 -4.99 -11.55
C SER A 69 3.08 -5.66 -10.69
N SER A 70 2.67 -6.87 -11.05
CA SER A 70 1.66 -7.63 -10.32
C SER A 70 2.12 -9.05 -10.03
N MET A 71 1.67 -9.58 -8.90
CA MET A 71 1.88 -10.98 -8.52
C MET A 71 0.61 -11.49 -7.84
N GLN A 72 0.21 -12.71 -8.14
CA GLN A 72 -0.89 -13.36 -7.46
C GLN A 72 -0.49 -14.76 -7.01
N ILE A 73 -0.76 -15.06 -5.75
CA ILE A 73 -0.48 -16.32 -5.08
C ILE A 73 -1.80 -16.95 -4.65
N GLN A 74 -1.94 -18.23 -4.91
CA GLN A 74 -3.06 -19.08 -4.54
C GLN A 74 -2.54 -20.48 -4.20
N GLN A 75 -3.40 -21.39 -3.76
CA GLN A 75 -3.02 -22.76 -3.42
C GLN A 75 -2.33 -23.52 -4.56
N SER A 76 -2.71 -23.25 -5.82
CA SER A 76 -2.10 -23.87 -7.01
C SER A 76 -0.80 -23.19 -7.47
N THR A 77 -0.38 -22.10 -6.83
CA THR A 77 0.84 -21.37 -7.21
C THR A 77 2.08 -22.15 -6.79
N ILE A 78 2.77 -22.74 -7.77
CA ILE A 78 4.00 -23.49 -7.55
C ILE A 78 5.19 -22.55 -7.33
N LYS A 79 5.23 -21.43 -8.06
CA LYS A 79 6.31 -20.44 -8.01
C LYS A 79 5.73 -19.02 -8.04
N PRO A 80 5.86 -18.24 -6.96
CA PRO A 80 5.53 -16.82 -6.97
C PRO A 80 6.40 -16.08 -7.98
N GLN A 81 5.78 -15.26 -8.83
CA GLN A 81 6.47 -14.49 -9.85
C GLN A 81 5.72 -13.20 -10.15
N PHE A 82 6.47 -12.13 -10.35
CA PHE A 82 5.92 -10.85 -10.81
C PHE A 82 5.79 -10.83 -12.33
N TYR A 83 4.74 -10.18 -12.81
CA TYR A 83 4.51 -9.85 -14.20
C TYR A 83 4.48 -8.33 -14.35
N VAL A 84 5.08 -7.82 -15.41
CA VAL A 84 5.30 -6.38 -15.62
C VAL A 84 4.65 -5.95 -16.92
N SER A 85 3.77 -4.97 -16.83
CA SER A 85 3.22 -4.26 -17.98
C SER A 85 3.78 -2.85 -18.00
N MET A 86 4.47 -2.49 -19.08
CA MET A 86 5.01 -1.14 -19.27
C MET A 86 3.88 -0.17 -19.59
N ILE A 87 3.97 1.04 -19.05
CA ILE A 87 3.08 2.17 -19.34
C ILE A 87 3.95 3.20 -20.06
N ASP A 88 3.70 3.39 -21.34
CA ASP A 88 4.36 4.40 -22.14
C ASP A 88 3.29 5.13 -22.95
N ASN A 89 3.21 6.45 -22.77
CA ASN A 89 2.44 7.32 -23.62
C ASN A 89 3.29 8.53 -23.98
N ASP A 90 4.06 8.41 -25.05
CA ASP A 90 4.52 9.59 -25.78
C ASP A 90 3.33 10.18 -26.54
N LYS A 91 2.75 11.25 -26.00
CA LYS A 91 1.87 12.12 -26.80
C LYS A 91 2.76 12.82 -27.83
N GLY A 92 3.02 12.12 -28.93
CA GLY A 92 3.85 12.60 -30.03
C GLY A 92 3.46 14.02 -30.43
N SER A 93 4.47 14.89 -30.48
CA SER A 93 4.52 16.15 -31.24
C SER A 93 3.17 16.89 -31.37
N ARG A 94 2.71 17.54 -30.30
CA ARG A 94 1.93 18.76 -30.48
C ARG A 94 2.91 19.85 -30.92
N SER A 95 2.89 20.15 -32.22
CA SER A 95 3.50 21.33 -32.81
C SER A 95 3.01 22.60 -32.12
N SER A 96 3.70 23.02 -31.06
CA SER A 96 3.75 24.39 -30.56
C SER A 96 4.85 24.50 -29.52
N ARG A 97 5.95 25.12 -29.93
CA ARG A 97 7.16 25.49 -29.17
C ARG A 97 8.08 24.34 -28.74
N SER A 98 9.13 24.16 -29.54
CA SER A 98 10.42 23.57 -29.16
C SER A 98 11.09 24.40 -28.04
N GLN A 99 10.48 24.48 -26.87
CA GLN A 99 11.23 24.68 -25.65
C GLN A 99 11.58 23.27 -25.17
N GLY A 100 12.87 22.93 -25.22
CA GLY A 100 13.37 21.74 -24.50
C GLY A 100 12.80 21.77 -23.09
N ALA A 101 12.40 20.62 -22.55
CA ALA A 101 11.92 20.59 -21.17
C ALA A 101 13.01 21.23 -20.30
N ALA A 102 12.65 22.30 -19.59
CA ALA A 102 13.61 23.06 -18.80
C ALA A 102 14.35 22.10 -17.86
N THR A 103 15.65 22.29 -17.66
CA THR A 103 16.40 21.46 -16.72
C THR A 103 15.93 21.76 -15.29
N GLY A 104 15.73 20.72 -14.48
CA GLY A 104 15.44 20.90 -13.06
C GLY A 104 16.64 21.50 -12.33
N THR A 105 16.43 22.59 -11.62
CA THR A 105 17.48 23.35 -10.90
C THR A 105 17.29 23.36 -9.39
N GLY A 106 16.17 22.81 -8.92
CA GLY A 106 15.86 22.71 -7.51
C GLY A 106 16.80 21.74 -6.79
N THR A 107 16.96 21.97 -5.50
CA THR A 107 17.71 21.11 -4.60
C THR A 107 16.81 20.67 -3.46
N VAL A 108 16.96 19.42 -3.04
CA VAL A 108 16.30 18.89 -1.84
C VAL A 108 17.38 18.39 -0.88
N THR A 109 17.26 18.73 0.40
CA THR A 109 18.21 18.34 1.45
C THR A 109 17.50 17.56 2.54
N GLY A 110 18.16 16.54 3.09
CA GLY A 110 17.63 15.65 4.12
C GLY A 110 17.03 14.35 3.58
N GLY A 111 16.55 13.49 4.49
CA GLY A 111 15.92 12.21 4.16
C GLY A 111 16.87 11.03 3.99
N SER A 112 18.15 11.16 4.36
CA SER A 112 19.16 10.09 4.22
C SER A 112 18.80 8.79 4.97
N GLY A 113 18.06 8.88 6.07
CA GLY A 113 17.59 7.72 6.84
C GLY A 113 16.29 7.08 6.34
N LEU A 114 15.60 7.69 5.37
CA LEU A 114 14.28 7.21 4.91
C LEU A 114 14.36 5.99 3.98
N ASN A 115 15.56 5.51 3.68
CA ASN A 115 15.79 4.33 2.84
C ASN A 115 16.03 3.04 3.67
N THR A 116 16.18 3.15 5.00
CA THR A 116 16.54 2.06 5.91
C THR A 116 15.42 1.71 6.90
N THR A 117 14.22 2.22 6.68
CA THR A 117 13.05 2.01 7.53
C THR A 117 12.39 0.66 7.22
N GLU A 118 11.93 -0.02 8.27
CA GLU A 118 11.07 -1.21 8.15
C GLU A 118 9.59 -0.81 8.11
N GLY A 119 8.74 -1.66 7.53
CA GLY A 119 7.31 -1.35 7.38
C GLY A 119 7.01 -0.50 6.16
N VAL A 120 6.08 0.46 6.27
CA VAL A 120 5.64 1.31 5.15
C VAL A 120 6.28 2.69 5.26
N THR A 121 7.04 3.10 4.24
CA THR A 121 7.67 4.42 4.17
C THR A 121 7.26 5.14 2.90
N GLN A 122 6.65 6.30 3.06
CA GLN A 122 6.19 7.16 1.97
C GLN A 122 6.87 8.51 2.08
N VAL A 123 7.54 8.91 1.00
CA VAL A 123 8.35 10.12 0.96
C VAL A 123 8.06 10.87 -0.32
N VAL A 124 7.79 12.16 -0.18
CA VAL A 124 7.79 13.13 -1.27
C VAL A 124 8.71 14.25 -0.86
N ARG A 125 9.73 14.50 -1.67
CA ARG A 125 10.61 15.66 -1.57
C ARG A 125 10.50 16.42 -2.87
N ALA A 126 10.18 17.70 -2.81
CA ALA A 126 9.97 18.49 -4.01
C ALA A 126 10.66 19.84 -3.88
N ALA A 127 11.26 20.25 -4.99
CA ALA A 127 11.61 21.62 -5.31
C ALA A 127 10.92 22.00 -6.63
N GLY A 128 10.87 23.29 -6.96
CA GLY A 128 10.13 23.78 -8.12
C GLY A 128 8.61 23.85 -7.90
N ASP A 129 7.91 24.32 -8.92
CA ASP A 129 6.49 24.69 -8.83
C ASP A 129 5.59 23.68 -9.54
N ASN A 130 4.28 23.70 -9.22
CA ASN A 130 3.25 22.94 -9.93
C ASN A 130 3.45 21.42 -9.98
N ASN A 131 4.21 20.88 -9.04
CA ASN A 131 4.43 19.46 -8.89
C ASN A 131 3.25 18.77 -8.20
N THR A 132 2.95 17.53 -8.60
CA THR A 132 2.01 16.63 -7.91
C THR A 132 2.70 15.30 -7.69
N ALA A 133 2.72 14.81 -6.45
CA ALA A 133 3.20 13.46 -6.15
C ALA A 133 2.21 12.75 -5.23
N TYR A 134 1.82 11.55 -5.62
CA TYR A 134 0.82 10.76 -4.90
C TYR A 134 1.37 9.37 -4.60
N ASN A 135 1.52 9.08 -3.31
CA ASN A 135 1.86 7.76 -2.80
C ASN A 135 0.63 7.18 -2.13
N ASN A 136 0.25 5.95 -2.48
CA ASN A 136 -0.87 5.29 -1.84
C ASN A 136 -0.63 3.80 -1.66
N VAL A 137 -1.21 3.27 -0.58
CA VAL A 137 -1.16 1.86 -0.22
C VAL A 137 -2.54 1.44 0.23
N ASP A 138 -3.16 0.57 -0.57
CA ASP A 138 -4.46 -0.01 -0.26
C ASP A 138 -4.30 -1.46 0.18
N ILE A 139 -5.04 -1.86 1.21
CA ILE A 139 -5.17 -3.25 1.62
C ILE A 139 -6.65 -3.62 1.48
N ASN A 140 -6.95 -4.38 0.44
CA ASN A 140 -8.28 -4.86 0.15
C ASN A 140 -8.44 -6.28 0.71
N VAL A 141 -9.34 -6.45 1.67
CA VAL A 141 -9.67 -7.76 2.24
C VAL A 141 -11.10 -8.11 1.86
N SER A 142 -11.28 -9.24 1.19
CA SER A 142 -12.59 -9.76 0.79
C SER A 142 -12.78 -11.20 1.23
N LYS A 143 -14.02 -11.69 1.17
CA LYS A 143 -14.36 -13.09 1.43
C LYS A 143 -14.95 -13.71 0.17
N ALA A 144 -14.58 -14.96 -0.13
CA ALA A 144 -15.13 -15.73 -1.22
C ALA A 144 -15.01 -17.24 -0.95
N ASN A 145 -15.87 -18.04 -1.57
CA ASN A 145 -15.78 -19.51 -1.48
C ASN A 145 -14.58 -20.09 -2.26
N GLN A 146 -14.11 -19.36 -3.27
CA GLN A 146 -13.02 -19.78 -4.15
C GLN A 146 -12.08 -18.62 -4.46
N ALA A 147 -10.83 -18.95 -4.79
CA ALA A 147 -9.84 -17.94 -5.18
C ALA A 147 -10.23 -17.33 -6.55
N PRO A 148 -9.96 -16.04 -6.78
CA PRO A 148 -10.19 -15.43 -8.09
C PRO A 148 -9.37 -16.13 -9.18
N ALA A 149 -9.77 -16.06 -10.45
CA ALA A 149 -8.91 -16.56 -11.52
C ALA A 149 -7.57 -15.79 -11.54
N ILE A 150 -6.46 -16.51 -11.72
CA ILE A 150 -5.15 -15.88 -11.90
C ILE A 150 -5.15 -15.19 -13.27
N ARG A 151 -4.89 -13.88 -13.28
CA ARG A 151 -4.62 -13.12 -14.51
C ARG A 151 -3.17 -12.67 -14.49
N GLN A 152 -2.37 -13.21 -15.41
CA GLN A 152 -0.99 -12.81 -15.61
C GLN A 152 -0.95 -11.90 -16.84
N GLU A 153 -0.70 -10.62 -16.63
CA GLU A 153 -0.62 -9.63 -17.69
C GLU A 153 0.80 -9.06 -17.75
N GLY A 154 1.36 -8.99 -18.95
CA GLY A 154 2.69 -8.45 -19.19
C GLY A 154 3.81 -9.51 -19.17
N GLN A 155 5.04 -9.03 -19.10
CA GLN A 155 6.25 -9.85 -19.17
C GLN A 155 6.61 -10.39 -17.79
N ALA A 156 6.94 -11.68 -17.72
CA ALA A 156 7.49 -12.30 -16.52
C ALA A 156 8.81 -11.63 -16.09
N LEU A 157 8.87 -11.18 -14.84
CA LEU A 157 10.08 -10.66 -14.21
C LEU A 157 10.77 -11.80 -13.47
N THR A 158 11.80 -12.39 -14.09
CA THR A 158 12.56 -13.48 -13.47
C THR A 158 13.45 -12.93 -12.35
N SER A 159 13.65 -13.72 -11.29
CA SER A 159 14.53 -13.33 -10.19
C SER A 159 15.94 -13.00 -10.70
N GLY A 160 16.48 -11.85 -10.29
CA GLY A 160 17.78 -11.34 -10.74
C GLY A 160 17.75 -10.63 -12.09
N SER A 161 16.59 -10.55 -12.77
CA SER A 161 16.45 -9.79 -14.01
C SER A 161 16.01 -8.35 -13.76
N THR A 162 16.27 -7.50 -14.76
CA THR A 162 15.78 -6.13 -14.84
C THR A 162 15.12 -5.91 -16.19
N LEU A 163 13.91 -5.37 -16.18
CA LEU A 163 13.23 -4.85 -17.37
C LEU A 163 13.41 -3.34 -17.39
N SER A 164 13.67 -2.77 -18.56
CA SER A 164 13.91 -1.32 -18.70
C SER A 164 13.15 -0.75 -19.89
N GLY A 165 12.80 0.53 -19.78
CA GLY A 165 12.17 1.31 -20.85
C GLY A 165 12.61 2.78 -20.77
N ALA A 166 12.48 3.53 -21.86
CA ALA A 166 12.78 4.95 -21.89
C ALA A 166 11.97 5.66 -22.97
N ASN A 167 11.60 6.92 -22.71
CA ASN A 167 10.87 7.78 -23.64
C ASN A 167 11.17 9.28 -23.34
N GLY A 168 10.34 10.20 -23.86
CA GLY A 168 10.52 11.63 -23.64
C GLY A 168 10.47 12.07 -22.17
N ALA A 169 9.73 11.34 -21.31
CA ALA A 169 9.60 11.63 -19.89
C ALA A 169 10.84 11.21 -19.07
N GLY A 170 11.49 10.11 -19.42
CA GLY A 170 12.62 9.59 -18.65
C GLY A 170 13.06 8.18 -19.04
N SER A 171 13.75 7.54 -18.10
CA SER A 171 14.07 6.12 -18.13
C SER A 171 13.47 5.42 -16.94
N MET A 172 13.09 4.16 -17.13
CA MET A 172 12.50 3.30 -16.11
C MET A 172 13.25 1.97 -16.05
N SER A 173 13.37 1.43 -14.84
CA SER A 173 13.77 0.04 -14.61
C SER A 173 12.91 -0.64 -13.55
N ILE A 174 12.63 -1.93 -13.77
CA ILE A 174 11.92 -2.80 -12.84
C ILE A 174 12.78 -4.02 -12.61
N SER A 175 13.23 -4.23 -11.37
CA SER A 175 14.08 -5.36 -11.01
C SER A 175 13.43 -6.23 -9.96
N SER A 176 13.62 -7.54 -10.08
CA SER A 176 13.32 -8.49 -9.01
C SER A 176 14.63 -8.91 -8.37
N THR A 177 14.75 -8.63 -7.09
CA THR A 177 15.76 -9.28 -6.24
C THR A 177 15.10 -10.47 -5.56
N GLY A 178 15.85 -11.48 -5.14
CA GLY A 178 15.25 -12.67 -4.50
C GLY A 178 14.40 -12.37 -3.25
N THR A 179 14.43 -11.13 -2.75
CA THR A 179 13.68 -10.65 -1.58
C THR A 179 12.58 -9.63 -1.92
N GLY A 180 12.32 -9.32 -3.20
CA GLY A 180 11.30 -8.34 -3.57
C GLY A 180 11.33 -7.81 -5.00
N VAL A 181 10.54 -6.75 -5.24
CA VAL A 181 10.49 -6.01 -6.52
C VAL A 181 10.77 -4.53 -6.28
N GLN A 182 11.49 -3.91 -7.22
CA GLN A 182 11.77 -2.48 -7.21
C GLN A 182 11.48 -1.89 -8.58
N LEU A 183 10.67 -0.83 -8.60
CA LEU A 183 10.43 0.04 -9.74
C LEU A 183 11.22 1.32 -9.52
N ASN A 184 11.93 1.79 -10.53
CA ASN A 184 12.70 3.01 -10.52
C ASN A 184 12.42 3.82 -11.79
N ILE A 185 12.19 5.12 -11.64
CA ILE A 185 12.08 6.07 -12.75
C ILE A 185 13.06 7.20 -12.50
N VAL A 186 13.87 7.52 -13.51
CA VAL A 186 14.71 8.72 -13.53
C VAL A 186 14.19 9.61 -14.65
N ALA A 187 13.65 10.75 -14.29
CA ALA A 187 13.10 11.69 -15.26
C ALA A 187 14.21 12.42 -16.01
N ASN A 188 13.97 12.73 -17.28
CA ASN A 188 14.92 13.44 -18.13
C ASN A 188 15.19 14.86 -17.61
N ASN A 189 16.28 15.48 -18.07
CA ASN A 189 16.63 16.88 -17.80
C ASN A 189 16.68 17.21 -16.29
N ASN A 190 17.18 16.29 -15.47
CA ASN A 190 17.30 16.47 -14.03
C ASN A 190 15.96 16.85 -13.35
N GLN A 191 14.83 16.36 -13.86
CA GLN A 191 13.51 16.67 -13.29
C GLN A 191 13.26 15.92 -11.96
N GLY A 192 13.98 14.83 -11.72
CA GLY A 192 13.94 14.08 -10.48
C GLY A 192 13.90 12.57 -10.68
N ASN A 193 13.48 11.84 -9.65
CA ASN A 193 13.34 10.39 -9.69
C ASN A 193 12.24 9.89 -8.75
N THR A 194 11.78 8.66 -8.99
CA THR A 194 10.92 7.94 -8.04
C THR A 194 11.36 6.48 -7.92
N VAL A 195 11.31 5.96 -6.70
CA VAL A 195 11.58 4.56 -6.36
C VAL A 195 10.38 4.01 -5.62
N GLN A 196 9.85 2.89 -6.09
CA GLN A 196 8.84 2.12 -5.40
C GLN A 196 9.34 0.69 -5.21
N ARG A 197 9.47 0.24 -3.96
CA ARG A 197 10.08 -1.04 -3.61
C ARG A 197 9.23 -1.80 -2.61
N LEU A 198 8.97 -3.06 -2.88
CA LEU A 198 8.44 -4.03 -1.92
C LEU A 198 9.50 -5.09 -1.70
N ALA A 199 10.25 -4.98 -0.60
CA ALA A 199 11.35 -5.88 -0.25
C ALA A 199 11.67 -5.76 1.24
N GLN A 200 12.45 -6.71 1.78
CA GLN A 200 12.99 -6.63 3.16
C GLN A 200 11.92 -6.43 4.24
N GLY A 201 10.74 -7.02 4.07
CA GLY A 201 9.63 -6.90 5.03
C GLY A 201 8.94 -5.53 5.04
N GLY A 202 9.20 -4.66 4.07
CA GLY A 202 8.61 -3.34 3.97
C GLY A 202 8.24 -2.91 2.56
N LEU A 203 7.49 -1.81 2.49
CA LEU A 203 7.15 -1.09 1.28
C LEU A 203 7.72 0.33 1.37
N MET A 204 8.46 0.73 0.34
CA MET A 204 8.96 2.09 0.19
C MET A 204 8.40 2.72 -1.07
N GLN A 205 7.92 3.96 -0.96
CA GLN A 205 7.48 4.82 -2.06
C GLN A 205 8.16 6.17 -1.86
N ASN A 206 9.21 6.45 -2.63
CA ASN A 206 10.02 7.65 -2.50
C ASN A 206 10.05 8.41 -3.82
N THR A 207 9.62 9.67 -3.79
CA THR A 207 9.66 10.56 -4.94
C THR A 207 10.49 11.79 -4.62
N THR A 208 11.39 12.14 -5.51
CA THR A 208 12.19 13.36 -5.47
C THR A 208 11.96 14.16 -6.74
N LEU A 209 11.46 15.39 -6.61
CA LEU A 209 11.19 16.31 -7.71
C LEU A 209 12.16 17.49 -7.61
N LEU A 210 12.85 17.82 -8.70
CA LEU A 210 13.85 18.88 -8.76
C LEU A 210 13.48 20.00 -9.75
N GLY A 211 12.56 19.74 -10.68
CA GLY A 211 12.00 20.75 -11.58
C GLY A 211 10.51 20.97 -11.33
N SER A 212 9.83 21.60 -12.28
CA SER A 212 8.44 22.03 -12.15
C SER A 212 7.48 21.19 -13.01
N SER A 213 6.19 21.19 -12.66
CA SER A 213 5.11 20.59 -13.45
C SER A 213 5.25 19.08 -13.69
N ASN A 214 5.81 18.35 -12.74
CA ASN A 214 5.85 16.89 -12.79
C ASN A 214 4.65 16.29 -12.05
N GLN A 215 4.13 15.17 -12.57
CA GLN A 215 3.14 14.37 -11.86
C GLN A 215 3.66 12.95 -11.64
N VAL A 216 3.74 12.54 -10.38
CA VAL A 216 4.23 11.21 -10.00
C VAL A 216 3.16 10.47 -9.22
N ARG A 217 2.96 9.20 -9.54
CA ARG A 217 2.03 8.32 -8.80
C ARG A 217 2.73 7.02 -8.50
N ASN A 218 2.78 6.66 -7.22
CA ASN A 218 3.22 5.36 -6.74
C ASN A 218 2.06 4.72 -5.98
N LEU A 219 1.49 3.67 -6.54
CA LEU A 219 0.32 3.00 -6.00
C LEU A 219 0.71 1.56 -5.66
N THR A 220 0.38 1.10 -4.46
CA THR A 220 0.48 -0.31 -4.09
C THR A 220 -0.89 -0.78 -3.63
N SER A 221 -1.33 -1.94 -4.12
CA SER A 221 -2.52 -2.62 -3.63
C SER A 221 -2.17 -4.04 -3.20
N PHE A 222 -2.50 -4.36 -1.95
CA PHE A 222 -2.51 -5.71 -1.41
C PHE A 222 -3.95 -6.22 -1.46
N ASN A 223 -4.17 -7.36 -2.12
CA ASN A 223 -5.48 -7.95 -2.28
C ASN A 223 -5.50 -9.31 -1.58
N VAL A 224 -6.25 -9.42 -0.50
CA VAL A 224 -6.40 -10.64 0.29
C VAL A 224 -7.80 -11.18 0.10
N VAL A 225 -7.91 -12.43 -0.32
CA VAL A 225 -9.18 -13.14 -0.36
C VAL A 225 -9.16 -14.20 0.73
N LEU A 226 -10.13 -14.11 1.63
CA LEU A 226 -10.38 -15.07 2.68
C LEU A 226 -11.43 -16.07 2.23
N ARG A 227 -11.28 -17.34 2.61
CA ARG A 227 -12.30 -18.37 2.45
C ARG A 227 -13.51 -17.98 3.28
N ASP A 228 -14.65 -17.89 2.61
CA ASP A 228 -15.92 -17.69 3.28
C ASP A 228 -16.29 -18.95 4.09
N ASN A 229 -16.86 -18.76 5.27
CA ASN A 229 -17.31 -19.80 6.20
C ASN A 229 -16.51 -21.11 6.21
N VAL A 230 -15.37 -21.12 6.91
CA VAL A 230 -14.75 -22.38 7.33
C VAL A 230 -15.45 -22.85 8.61
N THR A 231 -16.30 -23.86 8.51
CA THR A 231 -16.76 -24.68 9.65
C THR A 231 -15.58 -25.58 10.10
N ALA A 232 -14.46 -24.97 10.49
CA ALA A 232 -13.30 -25.70 10.97
C ALA A 232 -13.52 -26.05 12.46
N PRO A 233 -13.28 -27.30 12.87
CA PRO A 233 -13.07 -27.62 14.28
C PRO A 233 -11.84 -26.82 14.74
N GLY A 234 -12.04 -25.83 15.61
CA GLY A 234 -11.01 -24.86 16.04
C GLY A 234 -11.29 -23.39 15.68
N SER A 235 -12.31 -23.10 14.87
CA SER A 235 -12.74 -21.70 14.63
C SER A 235 -13.36 -21.04 15.87
N TYR A 236 -13.99 -21.83 16.74
CA TYR A 236 -14.53 -21.38 18.02
C TYR A 236 -13.43 -21.04 19.04
N SER A 237 -12.31 -21.78 19.06
CA SER A 237 -11.19 -21.51 19.99
C SER A 237 -10.43 -20.25 19.61
N GLY A 238 -10.24 -19.97 18.31
CA GLY A 238 -9.64 -18.71 17.85
C GLY A 238 -10.46 -17.48 18.25
N ASN A 239 -11.79 -17.53 18.09
CA ASN A 239 -12.68 -16.46 18.55
C ASN A 239 -12.73 -16.36 20.10
N LEU A 240 -12.66 -17.48 20.82
CA LEU A 240 -12.56 -17.45 22.29
C LEU A 240 -11.23 -16.86 22.77
N ASP A 241 -10.12 -17.16 22.12
CA ASP A 241 -8.81 -16.59 22.43
C ASP A 241 -8.73 -15.10 22.08
N GLN A 242 -9.51 -14.65 21.09
CA GLN A 242 -9.75 -13.22 20.83
C GLN A 242 -10.49 -12.55 21.99
N LEU A 243 -11.55 -13.17 22.53
CA LEU A 243 -12.25 -12.66 23.71
C LEU A 243 -11.39 -12.67 24.98
N LYS A 244 -10.46 -13.62 25.14
CA LYS A 244 -9.55 -13.64 26.30
C LYS A 244 -8.64 -12.42 26.35
N GLY A 245 -8.24 -11.86 25.21
CA GLY A 245 -7.46 -10.61 25.16
C GLY A 245 -8.30 -9.35 25.43
N LEU A 246 -9.62 -9.42 25.28
CA LEU A 246 -10.57 -8.34 25.58
C LEU A 246 -11.11 -8.40 27.02
N ARG A 247 -10.86 -9.50 27.74
CA ARG A 247 -11.06 -9.52 29.19
C ARG A 247 -9.95 -8.68 29.80
N ASN A 248 -10.35 -7.51 30.30
CA ASN A 248 -9.51 -6.70 31.17
C ASN A 248 -8.95 -7.63 32.27
N ASN A 249 -7.63 -7.84 32.32
CA ASN A 249 -6.97 -8.50 33.44
C ASN A 249 -6.99 -7.56 34.66
N GLY A 250 -8.19 -7.22 35.12
CA GLY A 250 -8.44 -6.22 36.13
C GLY A 250 -9.92 -6.13 36.47
N PHE A 251 -10.39 -7.11 37.23
CA PHE A 251 -11.06 -6.92 38.52
C PHE A 251 -10.50 -7.95 39.49
#